data_AF-A0A356TDC6-F1
#
_entry.id   AF-A0A356TDC6-F1
#
_cell.length_a   1.000
_cell.length_b   1.000
_cell.length_c   1.000
_cell.angle_alpha   90.00
_cell.angle_beta   90.00
_cell.angle_gamma   90.00
#
_symmetry.space_group_name_H-M   'P 1'
#
loop_
_entity.id
_entity.type
_entity.pdbx_description
1 polymer ?
#
loop_
_entity_poly.entity_id
_entity_poly.type
_entity_poly.pdbx_seq_one_letter_code
_entity_poly.pdbx_strand_id
1 'polypeptide(L)'
;MRPYFSLAVFAGLVTLAGCTDTDPPAPDAGGAPDAGPVETDSGPGDAGIPDPTWGNFAESFFATYCTSCHSPEGRASADFQRLDVVQLRLNAIRCGVAPTLQEGCEGEHPPGWFPIGSGPFPSDEERWRLVEWVDNGAPE
;
A
#
# COMPACT_ATOMS: atom_id res chain seq x y z
N MET A 1 -1.22 58.45 0.99
CA MET A 1 -2.08 59.36 0.23
C MET A 1 -1.82 59.16 -1.25
N ARG A 2 -2.90 58.89 -2.01
CA ARG A 2 -3.02 58.92 -3.49
C ARG A 2 -2.28 57.78 -4.28
N PRO A 3 -2.76 57.38 -5.48
CA PRO A 3 -3.89 56.44 -5.65
C PRO A 3 -3.86 55.57 -6.95
N TYR A 4 -4.96 54.82 -7.15
CA TYR A 4 -5.61 54.38 -8.40
C TYR A 4 -5.03 53.24 -9.28
N PHE A 5 -5.83 52.14 -9.30
CA PHE A 5 -6.37 51.38 -10.43
C PHE A 5 -5.45 50.83 -11.52
N SER A 6 -5.50 49.51 -11.73
CA SER A 6 -6.15 49.01 -12.96
C SER A 6 -6.63 47.57 -12.79
N LEU A 7 -7.85 47.34 -13.27
CA LEU A 7 -8.55 46.07 -13.40
C LEU A 7 -7.94 45.30 -14.58
N ALA A 8 -7.67 44.01 -14.43
CA ALA A 8 -7.59 43.09 -15.56
C ALA A 8 -8.21 41.76 -15.17
N VAL A 9 -9.47 41.61 -15.56
CA VAL A 9 -10.19 40.34 -15.68
C VAL A 9 -9.59 39.62 -16.89
N PHE A 10 -9.09 38.40 -16.70
CA PHE A 10 -9.03 37.43 -17.78
C PHE A 10 -9.61 36.10 -17.31
N ALA A 11 -10.83 35.86 -17.78
CA ALA A 11 -11.43 34.55 -17.89
C ALA A 11 -10.73 33.76 -19.02
N GLY A 12 -10.50 32.48 -18.80
CA GLY A 12 -10.02 31.53 -19.81
C GLY A 12 -10.08 30.13 -19.22
N LEU A 13 -11.27 29.55 -19.18
CA LEU A 13 -11.79 28.57 -20.14
C LEU A 13 -11.21 27.17 -19.89
N VAL A 14 -12.00 26.39 -19.14
CA VAL A 14 -11.91 24.94 -19.01
C VAL A 14 -12.12 24.30 -20.39
N THR A 15 -11.14 23.55 -20.88
CA THR A 15 -11.34 22.62 -22.00
C THR A 15 -11.27 21.19 -21.47
N LEU A 16 -12.44 20.57 -21.25
CA LEU A 16 -12.58 19.12 -21.30
C LEU A 16 -12.32 18.69 -22.75
N ALA A 17 -11.23 17.98 -23.00
CA ALA A 17 -11.05 17.20 -24.22
C ALA A 17 -11.12 15.72 -23.81
N GLY A 18 -12.22 15.08 -24.18
CA GLY A 18 -12.53 13.70 -23.85
C GLY A 18 -11.61 12.70 -24.55
N CYS A 19 -11.52 11.51 -23.96
CA CYS A 19 -11.00 10.32 -24.61
C CYS A 19 -11.90 9.99 -25.80
N THR A 20 -11.38 10.09 -27.02
CA THR A 20 -11.99 9.44 -28.18
C THR A 20 -11.02 8.38 -28.68
N ASP A 21 -11.20 7.16 -28.15
CA ASP A 21 -10.92 5.93 -28.88
C ASP A 21 -11.63 6.01 -30.24
N THR A 22 -10.87 5.96 -31.31
CA THR A 22 -11.41 5.73 -32.64
C THR A 22 -10.46 4.78 -33.35
N ASP A 23 -10.71 3.50 -33.09
CA ASP A 23 -10.25 2.39 -33.91
C ASP A 23 -10.75 2.59 -35.36
N PRO A 24 -9.90 2.37 -36.38
CA PRO A 24 -10.34 2.40 -37.76
C PRO A 24 -11.28 1.21 -38.07
N PRO A 25 -12.32 1.38 -38.91
CA PRO A 25 -13.20 0.27 -39.26
C PRO A 25 -12.48 -0.77 -40.12
N ALA A 26 -12.52 -2.03 -39.68
CA ALA A 26 -12.12 -3.20 -40.46
C ALA A 26 -13.11 -3.45 -41.61
N PRO A 27 -12.67 -3.96 -42.78
CA PRO A 27 -13.59 -4.40 -43.83
C PRO A 27 -14.20 -5.76 -43.52
N ASP A 28 -15.53 -5.83 -43.64
CA ASP A 28 -16.35 -7.04 -43.54
C ASP A 28 -15.89 -8.16 -44.49
N ALA A 29 -15.50 -9.30 -43.92
CA ALA A 29 -15.47 -10.58 -44.64
C ALA A 29 -15.67 -11.76 -43.69
N GLY A 30 -16.92 -12.20 -43.57
CA GLY A 30 -17.26 -13.62 -43.55
C GLY A 30 -17.25 -14.37 -42.22
N GLY A 31 -18.45 -14.79 -41.81
CA GLY A 31 -18.66 -16.08 -41.13
C GLY A 31 -18.66 -16.06 -39.60
N ALA A 32 -19.85 -15.93 -39.01
CA ALA A 32 -20.15 -16.66 -37.77
C ALA A 32 -20.42 -18.13 -38.15
N PRO A 33 -19.97 -19.12 -37.35
CA PRO A 33 -20.65 -19.40 -36.09
C PRO A 33 -19.76 -19.80 -34.90
N ASP A 34 -20.42 -19.81 -33.74
CA ASP A 34 -20.05 -20.42 -32.46
C ASP A 34 -18.93 -19.76 -31.66
N ALA A 35 -19.36 -18.84 -30.80
CA ALA A 35 -18.73 -18.57 -29.53
C ALA A 35 -18.64 -19.89 -28.74
N GLY A 36 -17.51 -20.57 -28.85
CA GLY A 36 -17.10 -21.55 -27.86
C GLY A 36 -17.11 -20.89 -26.49
N PRO A 37 -17.43 -21.64 -25.41
CA PRO A 37 -17.27 -21.09 -24.08
C PRO A 37 -15.84 -20.57 -23.98
N VAL A 38 -15.71 -19.31 -23.54
CA VAL A 38 -14.44 -18.86 -22.97
C VAL A 38 -14.15 -19.85 -21.87
N GLU A 39 -13.16 -20.73 -22.11
CA GLU A 39 -12.58 -21.57 -21.08
C GLU A 39 -12.08 -20.56 -20.05
N THR A 40 -12.91 -20.33 -19.03
CA THR A 40 -12.46 -19.78 -17.77
C THR A 40 -11.45 -20.80 -17.31
N ASP A 41 -10.18 -20.48 -17.50
CA ASP A 41 -9.07 -21.21 -16.90
C ASP A 41 -9.24 -21.08 -15.39
N SER A 42 -10.14 -21.91 -14.86
CA SER A 42 -10.17 -22.28 -13.46
C SER A 42 -8.96 -23.18 -13.30
N GLY A 43 -7.79 -22.56 -13.31
CA GLY A 43 -6.59 -23.14 -12.74
C GLY A 43 -6.95 -23.69 -11.36
N PRO A 44 -6.29 -24.77 -10.92
CA PRO A 44 -6.55 -25.37 -9.61
C PRO A 44 -6.59 -24.23 -8.60
N GLY A 45 -7.75 -24.02 -7.98
CA GLY A 45 -8.05 -22.83 -7.21
C GLY A 45 -6.84 -22.51 -6.35
N ASP A 46 -6.19 -21.40 -6.67
CA ASP A 46 -5.14 -20.86 -5.83
C ASP A 46 -5.86 -20.62 -4.50
N ALA A 47 -5.64 -21.52 -3.54
CA ALA A 47 -5.91 -21.21 -2.16
C ALA A 47 -4.86 -20.14 -1.85
N GLY A 48 -5.13 -18.92 -2.31
CA GLY A 48 -4.21 -17.81 -2.29
C GLY A 48 -3.67 -17.61 -0.88
N ILE A 49 -2.52 -16.96 -0.77
CA ILE A 49 -1.98 -16.60 0.53
C ILE A 49 -3.08 -15.85 1.30
N PRO A 50 -3.50 -16.34 2.48
CA PRO A 50 -4.59 -15.71 3.22
C PRO A 50 -4.18 -14.30 3.64
N ASP A 51 -5.17 -13.41 3.67
CA ASP A 51 -5.02 -12.05 4.18
C ASP A 51 -4.27 -12.07 5.52
N PRO A 52 -3.30 -11.18 5.72
CA PRO A 52 -2.50 -11.18 6.93
C PRO A 52 -3.36 -10.76 8.13
N THR A 53 -3.23 -11.50 9.22
CA THR A 53 -3.74 -11.18 10.56
C THR A 53 -2.58 -11.18 11.55
N TRP A 54 -2.85 -10.78 12.79
CA TRP A 54 -1.86 -10.89 13.86
C TRP A 54 -1.39 -12.33 14.01
N GLY A 55 -2.33 -13.26 14.18
CA GLY A 55 -2.03 -14.66 14.49
C GLY A 55 -1.43 -15.47 13.34
N ASN A 56 -1.65 -15.08 12.08
CA ASN A 56 -1.13 -15.83 10.93
C ASN A 56 0.14 -15.23 10.30
N PHE A 57 0.49 -13.98 10.63
CA PHE A 57 1.61 -13.26 9.99
C PHE A 57 2.27 -12.25 10.92
N ALA A 58 1.56 -11.20 11.35
CA ALA A 58 2.20 -10.02 11.90
C ALA A 58 2.96 -10.30 13.21
N GLU A 59 2.43 -11.17 14.09
CA GLU A 59 3.11 -11.56 15.33
C GLU A 59 4.53 -12.09 15.05
N SER A 60 4.65 -12.99 14.07
CA SER A 60 5.94 -13.57 13.67
C SER A 60 6.88 -12.56 13.01
N PHE A 61 6.33 -11.59 12.27
CA PHE A 61 7.10 -10.49 11.70
C PHE A 61 7.73 -9.65 12.83
N PHE A 62 6.93 -9.22 13.82
CA PHE A 62 7.43 -8.45 14.95
C PHE A 62 8.43 -9.24 15.78
N ALA A 63 8.15 -10.52 16.05
CA ALA A 63 9.05 -11.41 16.77
C ALA A 63 10.41 -11.56 16.09
N THR A 64 10.44 -11.58 14.75
CA THR A 64 11.69 -11.73 13.98
C THR A 64 12.48 -10.42 13.91
N TYR A 65 11.80 -9.30 13.66
CA TYR A 65 12.47 -8.06 13.24
C TYR A 65 12.52 -6.96 14.30
N CYS A 66 11.65 -6.99 15.31
CA CYS A 66 11.48 -5.84 16.21
C CYS A 66 11.74 -6.15 17.69
N THR A 67 11.40 -7.35 18.16
CA THR A 67 11.42 -7.68 19.60
C THR A 67 12.81 -7.77 20.20
N SER A 68 13.88 -7.87 19.40
CA SER A 68 15.27 -7.80 19.92
C SER A 68 15.54 -6.50 20.68
N CYS A 69 14.84 -5.42 20.32
CA CYS A 69 14.86 -4.14 21.04
C CYS A 69 13.55 -3.88 21.78
N HIS A 70 12.41 -4.32 21.21
CA HIS A 70 11.05 -4.06 21.70
C HIS A 70 10.46 -5.26 22.43
N SER A 71 11.01 -5.59 23.60
CA SER A 71 10.55 -6.64 24.50
C SER A 71 10.61 -6.16 25.95
N PRO A 72 10.04 -6.90 26.93
CA PRO A 72 10.10 -6.50 28.35
C PRO A 72 11.54 -6.31 28.87
N GLU A 73 12.49 -7.10 28.38
CA GLU A 73 13.92 -7.04 28.69
C GLU A 73 14.72 -6.21 27.66
N GLY A 74 14.04 -5.70 26.64
CA GLY A 74 14.62 -4.96 25.53
C GLY A 74 15.05 -3.54 25.92
N ARG A 75 15.87 -2.93 25.07
CA ARG A 75 16.35 -1.55 25.28
C ARG A 75 15.33 -0.47 24.92
N ALA A 76 14.31 -0.80 24.15
CA ALA A 76 13.26 0.13 23.75
C ALA A 76 12.08 0.05 24.73
N SER A 77 11.39 1.17 24.93
CA SER A 77 10.34 1.29 25.95
C SER A 77 9.01 0.61 25.61
N ALA A 78 8.80 0.25 24.34
CA ALA A 78 7.56 -0.38 23.89
C ALA A 78 7.79 -1.88 23.68
N ASP A 79 6.92 -2.71 24.25
CA ASP A 79 6.92 -4.16 24.09
C ASP A 79 6.08 -4.57 22.87
N PHE A 80 6.75 -4.99 21.79
CA PHE A 80 6.08 -5.40 20.54
C PHE A 80 5.73 -6.89 20.50
N GLN A 81 5.86 -7.61 21.62
CA GLN A 81 5.21 -8.92 21.80
C GLN A 81 3.70 -8.76 22.03
N ARG A 82 3.23 -7.53 22.26
CA ARG A 82 1.85 -7.22 22.59
C ARG A 82 1.16 -6.46 21.46
N LEU A 83 0.09 -7.05 20.92
CA LEU A 83 -0.71 -6.43 19.87
C LEU A 83 -1.25 -5.04 20.26
N ASP A 84 -1.74 -4.88 21.49
CA ASP A 84 -2.30 -3.59 21.94
C ASP A 84 -1.23 -2.47 21.95
N VAL A 85 0.03 -2.81 22.20
CA VAL A 85 1.15 -1.86 22.15
C VAL A 85 1.54 -1.52 20.71
N VAL A 86 1.50 -2.51 19.81
CA VAL A 86 1.74 -2.33 18.37
C VAL A 86 0.65 -1.47 17.74
N GLN A 87 -0.61 -1.70 18.07
CA GLN A 87 -1.76 -0.96 17.54
C GLN A 87 -1.69 0.54 17.84
N LEU A 88 -1.07 0.95 18.95
CA LEU A 88 -0.82 2.36 19.29
C LEU A 88 0.19 3.06 18.36
N ARG A 89 0.87 2.33 17.47
CA ARG A 89 2.03 2.81 16.68
C ARG A 89 1.93 2.46 15.20
N LEU A 90 0.76 2.00 14.73
CA LEU A 90 0.60 1.48 13.37
C LEU A 90 1.07 2.44 12.29
N ASN A 91 0.80 3.75 12.40
CA ASN A 91 1.24 4.71 11.39
C ASN A 91 2.77 4.76 11.27
N ALA A 92 3.48 4.97 12.38
CA ALA A 92 4.94 5.03 12.40
C ALA A 92 5.57 3.71 11.92
N ILE A 93 5.01 2.56 12.31
CA ILE A 93 5.47 1.25 11.88
C ILE A 93 5.26 1.07 10.37
N ARG A 94 4.04 1.32 9.88
CA ARG A 94 3.68 1.24 8.46
C ARG A 94 4.61 2.10 7.60
N CYS A 95 4.77 3.37 7.97
CA CYS A 95 5.57 4.32 7.21
C CYS A 95 7.06 3.95 7.18
N GLY A 96 7.63 3.54 8.32
CA GLY A 96 9.03 3.18 8.39
C GLY A 96 9.36 1.79 7.81
N VAL A 97 8.40 0.87 7.77
CA VAL A 97 8.60 -0.47 7.17
C VAL A 97 8.37 -0.47 5.67
N ALA A 98 7.40 0.31 5.17
CA ALA A 98 7.05 0.35 3.75
C ALA A 98 8.28 0.58 2.86
N PRO A 99 8.43 -0.14 1.74
CA PRO A 99 9.56 0.04 0.81
C PRO A 99 9.56 1.41 0.12
N THR A 100 8.40 2.06 0.00
CA THR A 100 8.24 3.38 -0.63
C THR A 100 7.37 4.29 0.25
N LEU A 101 7.34 5.60 -0.06
CA LEU A 101 6.53 6.56 0.68
C LEU A 101 5.04 6.30 0.44
N GLN A 102 4.28 6.12 1.53
CA GLN A 102 2.83 5.94 1.49
C GLN A 102 2.10 7.26 1.76
N GLU A 103 0.84 7.34 1.35
CA GLU A 103 -0.06 8.41 1.79
C GLU A 103 -0.17 8.43 3.33
N GLY A 104 -0.14 9.63 3.93
CA GLY A 104 -0.24 9.83 5.37
C GLY A 104 1.08 9.62 6.13
N CYS A 105 2.17 9.37 5.41
CA CYS A 105 3.51 9.20 5.98
C CYS A 105 4.38 10.46 5.91
N GLU A 106 3.84 11.60 5.48
CA GLU A 106 4.56 12.85 5.44
C GLU A 106 5.00 13.27 6.85
N GLY A 107 6.32 13.39 7.07
CA GLY A 107 6.89 13.75 8.37
C GLY A 107 7.12 12.57 9.32
N GLU A 108 6.74 11.35 8.92
CA GLU A 108 7.12 10.11 9.60
C GLU A 108 8.56 9.69 9.22
N HIS A 109 9.01 8.55 9.74
CA HIS A 109 10.26 7.93 9.32
C HIS A 109 10.30 7.70 7.80
N PRO A 110 11.47 7.85 7.15
CA PRO A 110 11.56 7.59 5.72
C PRO A 110 11.27 6.12 5.41
N PRO A 111 10.82 5.80 4.18
CA PRO A 111 10.59 4.41 3.75
C PRO A 111 11.81 3.52 3.98
N GLY A 112 11.56 2.26 4.38
CA GLY A 112 12.59 1.27 4.65
C GLY A 112 13.46 1.53 5.89
N TRP A 113 13.14 2.54 6.70
CA TRP A 113 13.88 2.88 7.94
C TRP A 113 13.88 1.75 8.98
N PHE A 114 12.81 0.96 9.04
CA PHE A 114 12.67 -0.16 9.98
C PHE A 114 12.84 -1.52 9.29
N PRO A 115 13.35 -2.54 10.03
CA PRO A 115 13.91 -2.47 11.37
C PRO A 115 15.29 -1.77 11.39
N ILE A 116 15.68 -1.23 12.55
CA ILE A 116 17.02 -0.64 12.76
C ILE A 116 17.97 -1.67 13.38
N GLY A 117 19.21 -1.73 12.92
CA GLY A 117 20.25 -2.60 13.49
C GLY A 117 21.07 -3.32 12.43
N SER A 118 21.64 -4.46 12.79
CA SER A 118 22.48 -5.29 11.91
C SER A 118 21.71 -6.39 11.16
N GLY A 119 20.39 -6.44 11.33
CA GLY A 119 19.52 -7.46 10.74
C GLY A 119 19.11 -8.58 11.71
N PRO A 120 18.26 -9.53 11.26
CA PRO A 120 17.78 -9.68 9.88
C PRO A 120 16.88 -8.53 9.41
N PHE A 121 16.78 -8.32 8.10
CA PHE A 121 15.87 -7.35 7.48
C PHE A 121 14.79 -8.08 6.67
N PRO A 122 13.53 -7.63 6.70
CA PRO A 122 12.48 -8.19 5.88
C PRO A 122 12.68 -7.85 4.40
N SER A 123 12.27 -8.78 3.54
CA SER A 123 12.13 -8.55 2.10
C SER A 123 11.03 -7.52 1.79
N ASP A 124 11.03 -6.96 0.58
CA ASP A 124 9.96 -6.03 0.16
C ASP A 124 8.57 -6.69 0.16
N GLU A 125 8.50 -7.98 -0.13
CA GLU A 125 7.24 -8.75 -0.05
C GLU A 125 6.71 -8.81 1.39
N GLU A 126 7.56 -9.15 2.37
CA GLU A 126 7.17 -9.15 3.78
C GLU A 126 6.81 -7.75 4.28
N ARG A 127 7.51 -6.72 3.81
CA ARG A 127 7.21 -5.32 4.14
C ARG A 127 5.83 -4.93 3.64
N TRP A 128 5.51 -5.25 2.38
CA TRP A 128 4.19 -4.97 1.82
C TRP A 128 3.09 -5.75 2.51
N ARG A 129 3.34 -7.00 2.89
CA ARG A 129 2.38 -7.80 3.65
C ARG A 129 2.09 -7.21 5.05
N LEU A 130 3.08 -6.59 5.70
CA LEU A 130 2.82 -5.82 6.93
C LEU A 130 2.01 -4.56 6.66
N VAL A 131 2.32 -3.82 5.60
CA VAL A 131 1.54 -2.63 5.21
C VAL A 131 0.08 -3.00 4.95
N GLU A 132 -0.18 -4.09 4.23
CA GLU A 132 -1.52 -4.64 4.00
C GLU A 132 -2.25 -4.97 5.31
N TRP A 133 -1.58 -5.63 6.26
CA TRP A 133 -2.15 -5.90 7.57
C TRP A 133 -2.56 -4.61 8.30
N VAL A 134 -1.72 -3.57 8.25
CA VAL A 134 -2.04 -2.26 8.85
C VAL A 134 -3.21 -1.59 8.14
N ASP A 135 -3.21 -1.57 6.80
CA ASP A 135 -4.22 -0.91 5.97
C ASP A 135 -5.60 -1.59 6.10
N ASN A 136 -5.61 -2.89 6.39
CA ASN A 136 -6.82 -3.66 6.72
C ASN A 136 -7.29 -3.48 8.19
N GLY A 137 -6.69 -2.55 8.94
CA GLY A 137 -7.10 -2.23 10.31
C GLY A 137 -6.48 -3.14 11.38
N ALA A 138 -5.36 -3.79 11.06
CA ALA A 138 -4.63 -4.67 11.97
C ALA A 138 -5.49 -5.80 12.57
N PRO A 139 -6.14 -6.65 11.74
CA PRO A 139 -6.98 -7.75 12.22
C PRO A 139 -6.17 -8.77 13.04
N GLU A 140 -6.83 -9.39 14.02
CA GLU A 140 -6.28 -10.46 14.89
C GLU A 140 -6.21 -11.82 14.19
#